data_AF-A0A956NYA7-F1
#
_entry.id   AF-A0A956NYA7-F1
#
_cell.length_a   1.000
_cell.length_b   1.000
_cell.length_c   1.000
_cell.angle_alpha   90.00
_cell.angle_beta   90.00
_cell.angle_gamma   90.00
#
_symmetry.space_group_name_H-M   'P 1'
#
loop_
_entity.id
_entity.type
_entity.pdbx_description
1 polymer ?
#
loop_
_entity_poly.entity_id
_entity_poly.type
_entity_poly.pdbx_seq_one_letter_code
_entity_poly.pdbx_strand_id
1 'polypeptide(L)'
;STYEDMATALSSLLDKEVPLLQVDDQEYRKFLIEQGFPEGYLDFYVEVQQAIRQGDLDVESSDLSLLLNRPAITLQESLTEIIHKLRSSE
;
A
#
# COMPACT_ATOMS: atom_id res chain seq x y z
N SER A 1 -0.23 8.67 -5.09
CA SER A 1 0.05 8.65 -3.64
C SER A 1 1.26 7.80 -3.37
N THR A 2 2.04 8.14 -2.35
CA THR A 2 3.27 7.43 -1.94
C THR A 2 3.03 6.53 -0.72
N TYR A 3 4.03 5.74 -0.35
CA TYR A 3 4.01 5.01 0.92
C TYR A 3 4.05 5.95 2.14
N GLU A 4 4.61 7.16 2.01
CA GLU A 4 4.58 8.19 3.06
C GLU A 4 3.17 8.76 3.26
N ASP A 5 2.44 8.99 2.16
CA ASP A 5 1.03 9.41 2.24
C ASP A 5 0.19 8.34 2.97
N MET A 6 0.46 7.06 2.69
CA MET A 6 -0.22 5.94 3.34
C MET A 6 0.11 5.86 4.84
N ALA A 7 1.39 5.96 5.23
CA ALA A 7 1.80 5.97 6.63
C ALA A 7 1.20 7.15 7.41
N THR A 8 1.16 8.33 6.80
CA THR A 8 0.53 9.54 7.37
C THR A 8 -0.98 9.33 7.58
N ALA A 9 -1.68 8.83 6.56
CA ALA A 9 -3.11 8.57 6.64
C ALA A 9 -3.46 7.52 7.71
N LEU A 10 -2.69 6.43 7.77
CA LEU A 10 -2.85 5.40 8.80
C LEU A 10 -2.59 5.95 10.21
N SER A 11 -1.54 6.77 10.37
CA SER A 11 -1.21 7.35 11.67
C SER A 11 -2.34 8.21 12.22
N SER A 12 -2.95 9.02 11.33
CA SER A 12 -4.12 9.83 11.67
C SER A 12 -5.35 8.99 12.00
N LEU A 13 -5.64 7.93 11.24
CA LEU A 13 -6.83 7.09 11.45
C LEU A 13 -6.74 6.19 12.69
N LEU A 14 -5.52 5.81 13.08
CA LEU A 14 -5.27 4.94 14.24
C LEU A 14 -4.98 5.71 15.53
N ASP A 15 -4.82 7.04 15.46
CA ASP A 15 -4.35 7.89 16.57
C ASP A 15 -3.04 7.35 17.19
N LYS A 16 -2.15 6.88 16.32
CA LYS A 16 -0.89 6.24 16.69
C LYS A 16 0.14 6.42 15.58
N GLU A 17 1.39 6.64 15.94
CA GLU A 17 2.49 6.69 14.97
C GLU A 17 2.63 5.35 14.23
N VAL A 18 2.54 5.40 12.90
CA VAL A 18 2.84 4.29 11.98
C VAL A 18 4.10 4.66 11.19
N PRO A 19 5.27 4.10 11.53
CA PRO A 19 6.51 4.48 10.87
C PRO A 19 6.59 3.91 9.45
N LEU A 20 7.15 4.69 8.53
CA LEU A 20 7.58 4.21 7.22
C LEU A 20 9.03 3.72 7.32
N LEU A 21 9.25 2.43 7.08
CA LEU A 21 10.59 1.86 6.99
C LEU A 21 11.05 1.85 5.55
N GLN A 22 12.07 2.65 5.24
CA GLN A 22 12.75 2.63 3.95
C GLN A 22 13.83 1.54 3.99
N VAL A 23 13.72 0.56 3.11
CA VAL A 23 14.60 -0.61 3.05
C VAL A 23 14.99 -0.89 1.61
N ASP A 24 16.15 -1.51 1.41
CA ASP A 24 16.54 -2.01 0.09
C ASP A 24 15.84 -3.35 -0.25
N ASP A 25 16.06 -3.84 -1.47
CA ASP A 25 15.42 -5.07 -1.95
C ASP A 25 15.87 -6.32 -1.19
N GLN A 26 17.12 -6.35 -0.70
CA GLN A 26 17.64 -7.47 0.07
C GLN A 26 17.03 -7.49 1.47
N GLU A 27 16.94 -6.32 2.10
CA GLU A 27 16.29 -6.13 3.39
C GLU A 27 14.79 -6.44 3.32
N TYR A 28 14.08 -5.96 2.30
CA TYR A 28 12.67 -6.28 2.06
C TYR A 28 12.44 -7.78 1.87
N ARG A 29 13.29 -8.44 1.07
CA ARG A 29 13.23 -9.90 0.88
C ARG A 29 13.42 -10.65 2.20
N LYS A 30 14.42 -10.27 2.99
CA LYS A 30 14.71 -10.87 4.30
C LYS A 30 13.53 -10.69 5.24
N PHE A 31 12.94 -9.50 5.27
CA PHE A 31 11.74 -9.21 6.06
C PHE A 31 10.57 -10.14 5.68
N LEU A 32 10.29 -10.33 4.39
CA LEU A 32 9.23 -11.24 3.93
C LEU A 32 9.46 -12.69 4.39
N ILE A 33 10.71 -13.19 4.31
CA ILE A 33 11.07 -14.52 4.82
C ILE A 33 10.80 -14.62 6.33
N GLU A 34 11.22 -13.62 7.09
CA GLU A 34 11.02 -13.58 8.55
C GLU A 34 9.52 -13.53 8.93
N GLN A 35 8.67 -12.93 8.07
CA GLN A 35 7.22 -12.93 8.23
C GLN A 35 6.53 -14.21 7.72
N GLY A 36 7.29 -15.20 7.25
CA GLY A 36 6.77 -16.50 6.81
C GLY A 36 6.15 -16.50 5.41
N PHE A 37 6.49 -15.53 4.56
CA PHE A 37 6.04 -15.54 3.16
C PHE A 37 6.66 -16.72 2.40
N PRO A 38 5.92 -17.36 1.47
CA PRO A 38 6.45 -18.48 0.71
C PRO A 38 7.59 -18.05 -0.22
N GLU A 39 8.73 -18.77 -0.17
CA GLU A 39 9.95 -18.40 -0.89
C GLU A 39 9.75 -18.27 -2.41
N GLY A 40 8.90 -19.11 -2.99
CA GLY A 40 8.62 -19.12 -4.43
C GLY A 40 7.96 -17.85 -4.98
N TYR A 41 7.48 -16.94 -4.12
CA TYR A 41 6.87 -15.67 -4.51
C TYR A 41 7.72 -14.45 -4.14
N LEU A 42 8.87 -14.63 -3.49
CA LEU A 42 9.68 -13.50 -3.02
C LEU A 42 10.15 -12.60 -4.15
N ASP A 43 10.56 -13.19 -5.28
CA ASP A 43 11.00 -12.42 -6.47
C ASP A 43 9.87 -11.53 -6.96
N PHE A 44 8.64 -12.06 -7.06
CA PHE A 44 7.47 -11.28 -7.45
C PHE A 44 7.23 -10.07 -6.53
N TYR A 45 7.30 -10.26 -5.21
CA TYR A 45 7.07 -9.14 -4.28
C TYR A 45 8.15 -8.06 -4.41
N VAL A 46 9.42 -8.45 -4.56
CA VAL A 46 10.53 -7.51 -4.77
C VAL A 46 10.39 -6.76 -6.10
N GLU A 47 10.07 -7.48 -7.18
CA GLU A 47 9.85 -6.90 -8.52
C GLU A 47 8.71 -5.89 -8.53
N VAL A 48 7.61 -6.15 -7.80
CA VAL A 48 6.52 -5.18 -7.64
C VAL A 48 7.02 -3.89 -6.99
N GLN A 49 7.85 -3.97 -5.94
CA GLN A 49 8.42 -2.76 -5.31
C GLN A 49 9.36 -2.01 -6.28
N GLN A 50 10.15 -2.73 -7.08
CA GLN A 50 10.99 -2.13 -8.11
C GLN A 50 10.17 -1.39 -9.16
N ALA A 51 9.11 -2.00 -9.68
CA ALA A 51 8.21 -1.40 -10.67
C ALA A 51 7.52 -0.15 -10.12
N ILE A 52 7.05 -0.18 -8.86
CA ILE A 52 6.46 0.99 -8.20
C ILE A 52 7.47 2.14 -8.13
N ARG A 53 8.73 1.87 -7.75
CA ARG A 53 9.78 2.90 -7.70
C ARG A 53 10.13 3.47 -9.08
N GLN A 54 9.93 2.70 -10.14
CA GLN A 54 10.13 3.14 -11.52
C GLN A 54 8.96 3.97 -12.06
N GLY A 55 7.87 4.08 -11.30
CA GLY A 55 6.69 4.86 -11.68
C GLY A 55 5.65 4.06 -12.47
N ASP A 56 5.77 2.74 -12.55
CA ASP A 56 4.87 1.90 -13.37
C ASP A 56 3.41 1.96 -12.90
N LEU A 57 3.15 2.34 -11.65
CA LEU A 57 1.81 2.58 -11.11
C LEU A 57 1.41 4.07 -11.04
N ASP A 58 2.31 5.00 -11.37
CA ASP A 58 2.04 6.44 -11.36
C ASP A 58 1.40 6.88 -12.69
N VAL A 59 0.21 6.34 -12.94
CA VAL A 59 -0.54 6.56 -14.18
C VAL A 59 -1.62 7.61 -13.94
N GLU A 60 -1.47 8.78 -14.57
CA GLU A 60 -2.52 9.79 -14.62
C GLU A 60 -3.61 9.38 -15.62
N SER A 61 -4.79 8.99 -15.12
CA SER A 61 -5.96 8.68 -15.95
C SER A 61 -7.27 9.06 -15.24
N SER A 62 -8.26 9.45 -16.04
CA SER A 62 -9.64 9.69 -15.59
C SER A 62 -10.62 8.61 -16.04
N ASP A 63 -10.16 7.60 -16.78
CA ASP A 63 -11.00 6.58 -17.42
C ASP A 63 -11.88 5.84 -16.41
N LEU A 64 -11.30 5.48 -15.26
CA LEU A 64 -12.05 4.81 -14.19
C LEU A 64 -13.18 5.71 -13.65
N SER A 65 -12.90 6.99 -13.41
CA SER A 65 -13.92 7.92 -12.90
C SER A 65 -15.03 8.17 -13.92
N LEU A 66 -14.68 8.25 -15.21
CA LEU A 66 -15.63 8.37 -16.31
C LEU A 66 -16.52 7.13 -16.41
N LEU A 67 -15.94 5.93 -16.38
CA LEU A 67 -16.68 4.67 -16.45
C LEU A 67 -17.65 4.49 -15.28
N LEU A 68 -17.25 4.89 -14.08
CA LEU A 68 -18.06 4.79 -12.87
C LEU A 68 -19.12 5.91 -12.75
N ASN A 69 -19.03 6.97 -13.55
CA ASN A 69 -19.83 8.19 -13.43
C ASN A 69 -19.79 8.81 -12.01
N ARG A 70 -18.64 8.70 -11.35
CA ARG A 70 -18.32 9.30 -10.05
C ARG A 70 -16.79 9.37 -9.90
N PRO A 71 -16.25 10.21 -9.01
CA PRO A 71 -14.83 10.17 -8.68
C PRO A 71 -14.38 8.78 -8.19
N ALA A 72 -13.15 8.39 -8.55
CA ALA A 72 -12.47 7.25 -7.93
C ALA A 72 -12.37 7.44 -6.40
N ILE A 73 -12.42 6.34 -5.67
CA ILE A 73 -12.27 6.37 -4.21
C ILE A 73 -10.84 6.78 -3.88
N THR A 74 -10.67 7.73 -2.97
CA THR A 74 -9.36 8.20 -2.53
C THR A 74 -8.66 7.17 -1.64
N LEU A 75 -7.34 7.31 -1.47
CA LEU A 75 -6.58 6.50 -0.52
C LEU A 75 -7.13 6.61 0.91
N GLN A 76 -7.47 7.83 1.34
CA GLN A 76 -7.98 8.07 2.69
C GLN A 76 -9.34 7.39 2.93
N GLU A 77 -10.27 7.50 1.99
CA GLU A 77 -11.57 6.81 2.08
C GLU A 77 -11.39 5.29 2.12
N SER A 78 -10.51 4.74 1.28
CA SER A 78 -10.23 3.31 1.23
C SER A 78 -9.65 2.79 2.55
N LEU A 79 -8.65 3.48 3.11
CA LEU A 79 -8.04 3.10 4.39
C LEU A 79 -9.03 3.22 5.56
N THR A 80 -9.90 4.25 5.55
CA THR A 80 -10.96 4.41 6.54
C THR A 80 -11.90 3.20 6.54
N GLU A 81 -12.33 2.76 5.35
CA GLU A 81 -13.21 1.60 5.21
C GLU A 81 -12.53 0.30 5.68
N ILE A 82 -11.26 0.10 5.33
CA ILE A 82 -10.47 -1.08 5.75
C ILE A 82 -10.35 -1.13 7.27
N ILE A 83 -9.95 -0.03 7.92
CA ILE A 83 -9.81 0.03 9.38
C ILE A 83 -11.16 -0.20 10.07
N HIS A 84 -12.24 0.39 9.54
CA HIS A 84 -13.58 0.17 10.07
C HIS A 84 -13.99 -1.30 10.00
N LYS A 85 -13.74 -1.97 8.87
CA LYS A 85 -14.01 -3.41 8.69
C LYS A 85 -13.18 -4.27 9.63
N LEU A 86 -11.89 -4.00 9.79
CA LEU A 86 -11.01 -4.75 10.69
C LEU A 86 -11.46 -4.64 12.16
N ARG A 87 -11.87 -3.46 12.61
CA ARG A 87 -12.41 -3.25 13.97
C ARG A 87 -13.77 -3.89 14.20
N SER A 88 -14.54 -4.11 13.13
CA SER A 88 -15.88 -4.70 13.20
C SER A 88 -15.85 -6.24 13.07
N SER A 89 -14.69 -6.82 12.74
CA SER A 89 -14.48 -8.28 12.67
C SER A 89 -13.95 -8.90 13.96
N GLU A 90 -13.77 -8.10 15.01
CA GLU A 90 -13.50 -8.52 16.40
C GLU A 90 -14.80 -8.62 17.21
#